data_AF-A0AB36S534-F1
#
_entry.id   AF-A0AB36S534-F1
#
_cell.length_a   1.000
_cell.length_b   1.000
_cell.length_c   1.000
_cell.angle_alpha   90.00
_cell.angle_beta   90.00
_cell.angle_gamma   90.00
#
_symmetry.space_group_name_H-M   'P 1'
#
loop_
_entity.id
_entity.type
_entity.pdbx_description
1 polymer ?
#
loop_
_entity_poly.entity_id
_entity_poly.type
_entity_poly.pdbx_seq_one_letter_code
_entity_poly.pdbx_strand_id
1 'polypeptide(L)'
;MYCRKCGKEITDESKYCQFCGALQETDETTGADAVKKSTEQTINEMKEQIVHGQETGKLYLIIGWISMVVSLAFIPVVFGAVAVIMGYLYREKDEKMGTILMIAGVAGAIFGVLLGMSMY
;
A
#
# COMPACT_ATOMS: atom_id res chain seq x y z
N MET A 1 -21.08 9.59 38.68
CA MET A 1 -20.39 8.26 38.67
C MET A 1 -18.95 8.36 38.15
N TYR A 2 -18.09 7.35 38.34
CA TYR A 2 -16.75 7.28 37.71
C TYR A 2 -16.72 6.30 36.54
N CYS A 3 -15.96 6.63 35.50
CA CYS A 3 -15.76 5.77 34.34
C CYS A 3 -15.17 4.41 34.72
N ARG A 4 -15.87 3.31 34.41
CA ARG A 4 -15.33 1.95 34.59
C ARG A 4 -14.04 1.68 33.80
N LYS A 5 -13.80 2.40 32.71
CA LYS A 5 -12.63 2.20 31.85
C LYS A 5 -11.46 3.11 32.21
N CYS A 6 -11.72 4.40 32.46
CA CYS A 6 -10.65 5.38 32.60
C CYS A 6 -10.62 6.10 33.96
N GLY A 7 -11.49 5.74 34.90
CA GLY A 7 -11.50 6.27 36.27
C GLY A 7 -11.82 7.75 36.43
N LYS A 8 -12.24 8.44 35.36
CA LYS A 8 -12.59 9.88 35.41
C LYS A 8 -14.04 10.07 35.82
N GLU A 9 -14.31 11.15 36.53
CA GLU A 9 -15.66 11.51 36.98
C GLU A 9 -16.54 11.90 35.79
N ILE A 10 -17.77 11.39 35.77
CA ILE A 10 -18.73 11.54 34.69
C ILE A 10 -20.13 11.82 35.27
N THR A 11 -20.89 12.65 34.56
CA THR A 11 -22.30 12.98 34.85
C THR A 11 -23.18 11.73 34.83
N ASP A 12 -24.08 11.62 35.81
CA ASP A 12 -24.86 10.39 36.06
C ASP A 12 -25.82 10.00 34.93
N GLU A 13 -26.22 10.96 34.09
CA GLU A 13 -27.08 10.74 32.92
C GLU A 13 -26.35 10.42 31.60
N SER A 14 -25.01 10.37 31.55
CA SER A 14 -24.31 10.11 30.29
C SER A 14 -24.08 8.61 30.03
N LYS A 15 -24.73 8.10 28.99
CA LYS A 15 -24.58 6.72 28.47
C LYS A 15 -23.15 6.39 28.01
N TYR A 16 -22.34 7.40 27.73
CA TYR A 16 -20.97 7.27 27.23
C TYR A 16 -20.03 8.21 27.99
N CYS A 17 -18.81 7.76 28.23
CA CYS A 17 -17.74 8.57 28.78
C CYS A 17 -17.26 9.61 27.76
N GLN A 18 -17.41 10.88 28.09
CA GLN A 18 -16.98 11.99 27.22
C GLN A 18 -15.45 12.05 27.03
N PHE A 19 -14.67 11.43 27.91
CA PHE A 19 -13.21 11.49 27.86
C PHE A 19 -12.53 10.32 27.16
N CYS A 20 -13.16 9.15 27.13
CA CYS A 20 -12.57 7.95 26.52
C CYS A 20 -13.52 7.20 25.58
N GLY A 21 -14.76 7.67 25.44
CA GLY A 21 -15.79 7.09 24.57
C GLY A 21 -16.42 5.79 25.07
N ALA A 22 -16.07 5.31 26.27
CA ALA A 22 -16.60 4.04 26.78
C ALA A 22 -18.09 4.14 27.14
N LEU A 23 -18.91 3.21 26.63
CA LEU A 23 -20.31 3.04 27.03
C LEU A 23 -20.39 2.63 28.52
N GLN A 24 -21.34 3.19 29.26
CA GLN A 24 -21.52 2.98 30.71
C GLN A 24 -22.89 2.43 31.12
N GLU A 25 -23.64 1.80 30.21
CA GLU A 25 -24.96 1.25 30.56
C GLU A 25 -24.85 -0.01 31.43
N THR A 26 -25.60 -0.04 32.53
CA THR A 26 -25.93 -1.23 33.31
C THR A 26 -27.45 -1.28 33.39
N ASP A 27 -28.08 -2.05 32.52
CA ASP A 27 -29.45 -2.55 32.71
C ASP A 27 -29.52 -3.94 32.08
N GLU A 28 -29.50 -4.95 32.95
CA GLU A 28 -29.69 -6.33 32.57
C GLU A 28 -31.21 -6.57 32.48
N THR A 29 -31.73 -6.82 31.27
CA THR A 29 -32.43 -8.07 30.92
C THR A 29 -33.06 -7.99 29.52
N THR A 30 -32.53 -8.81 28.61
CA THR A 30 -33.14 -9.37 27.38
C THR A 30 -33.40 -8.44 26.20
N GLY A 31 -32.42 -8.40 25.28
CA GLY A 31 -32.56 -7.84 23.93
C GLY A 31 -31.46 -8.28 22.96
N ALA A 32 -30.88 -9.47 23.14
CA ALA A 32 -29.84 -10.02 22.28
C ALA A 32 -30.34 -10.36 20.86
N ASP A 33 -31.64 -10.29 20.60
CA ASP A 33 -32.25 -10.67 19.33
C ASP A 33 -32.49 -9.49 18.36
N ALA A 34 -32.51 -8.25 18.84
CA ALA A 34 -32.66 -7.07 17.98
C ALA A 34 -31.33 -6.56 17.41
N VAL A 35 -30.22 -6.82 18.11
CA VAL A 35 -28.86 -6.44 17.66
C VAL A 35 -28.34 -7.40 16.59
N LYS A 36 -28.73 -8.69 16.63
CA LYS A 36 -28.34 -9.67 15.60
C LYS A 36 -28.90 -9.33 14.22
N LYS A 37 -30.18 -8.95 14.13
CA LYS A 37 -30.83 -8.65 12.84
C LYS A 37 -30.21 -7.44 12.13
N SER A 38 -29.86 -6.39 12.88
CA SER A 38 -29.21 -5.21 12.31
C SER A 38 -27.75 -5.48 11.96
N THR A 39 -27.03 -6.26 12.78
CA THR A 39 -25.62 -6.60 12.52
C THR A 39 -25.48 -7.56 11.34
N GLU A 40 -26.39 -8.52 11.16
CA GLU A 40 -26.41 -9.39 9.96
C GLU A 40 -26.75 -8.60 8.69
N GLN A 41 -27.68 -7.64 8.75
CA GLN A 41 -27.96 -6.78 7.58
C GLN A 41 -26.76 -5.89 7.22
N THR A 42 -26.10 -5.27 8.20
CA THR A 42 -24.92 -4.43 7.92
C THR A 42 -23.71 -5.27 7.49
N ILE A 43 -23.54 -6.49 8.01
CA ILE A 43 -22.48 -7.41 7.56
C ILE A 43 -22.74 -7.89 6.13
N ASN A 44 -23.98 -8.15 5.74
CA ASN A 44 -24.32 -8.55 4.37
C ASN A 44 -24.10 -7.41 3.36
N GLU A 45 -24.44 -6.16 3.70
CA GLU A 45 -24.13 -4.98 2.87
C GLU A 45 -22.62 -4.70 2.80
N MET A 46 -21.88 -4.85 3.90
CA MET A 46 -20.41 -4.73 3.90
C MET A 46 -19.74 -5.86 3.11
N LYS A 47 -20.31 -7.07 3.11
CA LYS A 47 -19.80 -8.23 2.35
C LYS A 47 -19.89 -7.99 0.84
N GLU A 48 -20.92 -7.29 0.37
CA GLU A 48 -21.04 -6.89 -1.04
C GLU A 48 -19.95 -5.88 -1.45
N GLN A 49 -19.61 -4.94 -0.55
CA GLN A 49 -18.51 -3.98 -0.75
C GLN A 49 -17.13 -4.65 -0.66
N ILE A 50 -16.99 -5.73 0.12
CA ILE A 50 -15.77 -6.54 0.18
C ILE A 50 -15.63 -7.43 -1.07
N VAL A 51 -16.73 -7.90 -1.66
CA VAL A 51 -16.71 -8.69 -2.91
C VAL A 51 -16.39 -7.81 -4.12
N HIS A 52 -16.98 -6.60 -4.22
CA HIS A 52 -16.54 -5.60 -5.21
C HIS A 52 -15.12 -5.09 -4.91
N GLY A 53 -14.77 -4.97 -3.64
CA GLY A 53 -13.43 -4.68 -3.13
C GLY A 53 -12.40 -5.74 -3.53
N GLN A 54 -12.78 -7.01 -3.64
CA GLN A 54 -11.90 -8.12 -3.99
C GLN A 54 -11.50 -8.10 -5.48
N GLU A 55 -12.41 -7.68 -6.36
CA GLU A 55 -12.09 -7.42 -7.78
C GLU A 55 -11.23 -6.16 -7.94
N THR A 56 -11.52 -5.10 -7.17
CA THR A 56 -10.67 -3.90 -7.16
C THR A 56 -9.31 -4.12 -6.50
N GLY A 57 -9.19 -5.05 -5.53
CA GLY A 57 -7.93 -5.37 -4.87
C GLY A 57 -6.96 -6.03 -5.84
N LYS A 58 -7.47 -6.92 -6.71
CA LYS A 58 -6.68 -7.48 -7.81
C LYS A 58 -6.28 -6.39 -8.82
N LEU A 59 -7.17 -5.45 -9.13
CA LEU A 59 -6.85 -4.30 -9.99
C LEU A 59 -5.80 -3.36 -9.36
N TYR A 60 -5.88 -3.06 -8.06
CA TYR A 60 -4.87 -2.27 -7.35
C TYR A 60 -3.51 -2.97 -7.34
N LEU A 61 -3.49 -4.30 -7.17
CA LEU A 61 -2.28 -5.11 -7.23
C LEU A 61 -1.70 -5.13 -8.66
N ILE A 62 -2.55 -5.27 -9.68
CA ILE A 62 -2.17 -5.21 -11.11
C ILE A 62 -1.65 -3.81 -11.47
N ILE A 63 -2.30 -2.73 -11.04
CA ILE A 63 -1.86 -1.34 -11.26
C ILE A 63 -0.56 -1.04 -10.51
N GLY A 64 -0.39 -1.55 -9.29
CA GLY A 64 0.86 -1.45 -8.55
C GLY A 64 2.00 -2.15 -9.29
N TRP A 65 1.73 -3.34 -9.83
CA TRP A 65 2.65 -4.08 -10.68
C TRP A 65 3.06 -3.33 -11.94
N ILE A 66 2.08 -2.81 -12.68
CA ILE A 66 2.32 -2.05 -13.90
C ILE A 66 3.12 -0.79 -13.59
N SER A 67 2.78 -0.07 -12.51
CA SER A 67 3.49 1.15 -12.08
C SER A 67 4.93 0.86 -11.66
N MET A 68 5.16 -0.24 -10.93
CA MET A 68 6.48 -0.70 -10.53
C MET A 68 7.32 -1.10 -11.74
N VAL A 69 6.78 -1.89 -12.67
CA VAL A 69 7.47 -2.30 -13.91
C VAL A 69 7.76 -1.09 -14.81
N VAL A 70 6.82 -0.17 -14.97
CA VAL A 70 7.01 1.07 -15.74
C VAL A 70 8.14 1.90 -15.16
N SER A 71 8.14 2.11 -13.84
CA SER A 71 9.20 2.88 -13.17
C SER A 71 10.57 2.21 -13.33
N LEU A 72 10.59 0.87 -13.19
CA LEU A 72 11.79 0.08 -13.29
C LEU A 72 12.29 -0.13 -14.72
N ALA A 73 11.45 0.05 -15.74
CA ALA A 73 11.85 0.06 -17.14
C ALA A 73 12.28 1.45 -17.59
N PHE A 74 11.62 2.51 -17.12
CA PHE A 74 11.91 3.88 -17.55
C PHE A 74 13.29 4.36 -17.08
N ILE A 75 13.65 4.08 -15.82
CA ILE A 75 14.96 4.46 -15.25
C ILE A 75 16.14 3.85 -16.04
N PRO A 76 16.24 2.52 -16.25
CA PRO A 76 17.34 1.92 -17.00
C PRO A 76 17.28 2.20 -18.50
N VAL A 77 16.11 2.46 -19.09
CA VAL A 77 16.01 2.88 -20.50
C VAL A 77 16.62 4.27 -20.69
N VAL A 78 16.31 5.24 -19.82
CA VAL A 78 16.88 6.58 -19.90
C VAL A 78 18.38 6.57 -19.57
N PHE A 79 18.77 5.94 -18.45
CA PHE A 79 20.19 5.84 -18.07
C PHE A 79 21.02 5.04 -19.10
N GLY A 80 20.47 3.95 -19.62
CA GLY A 80 21.11 3.12 -20.64
C GLY A 80 21.30 3.88 -21.95
N ALA A 81 20.27 4.59 -22.44
CA ALA A 81 20.38 5.39 -23.65
C ALA A 81 21.44 6.50 -23.52
N VAL A 82 21.46 7.22 -22.40
CA VAL A 82 22.46 8.27 -22.13
C VAL A 82 23.88 7.68 -22.05
N ALA A 83 24.05 6.54 -21.37
CA ALA A 83 25.34 5.86 -21.25
C ALA A 83 25.87 5.39 -22.61
N VAL A 84 24.99 4.87 -23.48
CA VAL A 84 25.35 4.44 -24.84
C VAL A 84 25.73 5.63 -25.72
N ILE A 85 24.98 6.73 -25.68
CA ILE A 85 25.27 7.94 -26.48
C ILE A 85 26.60 8.56 -26.04
N MET A 86 26.80 8.72 -24.73
CA MET A 86 28.07 9.26 -24.19
C MET A 86 29.24 8.31 -24.43
N GLY A 87 29.04 7.00 -24.27
CA GLY A 87 30.06 5.99 -24.57
C GLY A 87 30.46 5.99 -26.04
N TYR A 88 29.49 6.18 -26.95
CA TYR A 88 29.75 6.28 -28.39
C TYR A 88 30.57 7.53 -28.72
N LEU A 89 30.19 8.70 -28.19
CA LEU A 89 30.88 9.96 -28.47
C LEU A 89 32.30 9.98 -27.90
N TYR A 90 32.50 9.37 -26.72
CA TYR A 90 33.81 9.27 -26.09
C TYR A 90 34.73 8.24 -26.75
N ARG A 91 34.18 7.35 -27.58
CA ARG A 91 34.92 6.30 -28.30
C ARG A 91 35.91 6.87 -29.32
N GLU A 92 35.67 8.08 -29.82
CA GLU A 92 36.58 8.77 -30.75
C GLU A 92 37.86 9.26 -30.08
N LYS A 93 37.81 9.60 -28.77
CA LYS A 93 39.01 9.99 -28.03
C LYS A 93 39.81 8.79 -27.55
N ASP A 94 39.11 7.80 -26.99
CA ASP A 94 39.74 6.62 -26.40
C ASP A 94 38.83 5.41 -26.58
N GLU A 95 39.19 4.57 -27.55
CA GLU A 95 38.38 3.44 -28.01
C GLU A 95 38.07 2.43 -26.89
N LYS A 96 39.02 2.26 -25.95
CA LYS A 96 38.91 1.29 -24.86
C LYS A 96 37.96 1.80 -23.79
N MET A 97 38.11 3.06 -23.39
CA MET A 97 37.26 3.65 -22.34
C MET A 97 35.81 3.86 -22.82
N GLY A 98 35.60 4.26 -24.07
CA GLY A 98 34.25 4.39 -24.64
C GLY A 98 33.52 3.04 -24.74
N THR A 99 34.24 1.98 -25.13
CA THR A 99 33.67 0.62 -25.22
C THR A 99 33.35 0.05 -23.83
N ILE A 100 34.23 0.27 -22.83
CA ILE A 100 33.98 -0.12 -21.43
C ILE A 100 32.72 0.56 -20.90
N LEU A 101 32.54 1.86 -21.15
CA LEU A 101 31.36 2.62 -20.73
C LEU A 101 30.06 2.09 -21.36
N MET A 102 30.09 1.73 -22.65
CA MET A 102 28.96 1.10 -23.32
C MET A 102 28.58 -0.24 -22.67
N ILE A 103 29.55 -1.14 -22.48
CA ILE A 103 29.30 -2.48 -21.93
C ILE A 103 28.84 -2.38 -20.47
N ALA A 104 29.47 -1.52 -19.66
CA ALA A 104 29.09 -1.28 -18.27
C ALA A 104 27.68 -0.69 -18.16
N GLY A 105 27.30 0.22 -19.06
CA GLY A 105 25.95 0.79 -19.12
C GLY A 105 24.88 -0.26 -19.43
N VAL A 106 25.13 -1.12 -20.43
CA VAL A 106 24.21 -2.23 -20.78
C VAL A 106 24.15 -3.26 -19.65
N ALA A 107 25.29 -3.65 -19.09
CA ALA A 107 25.37 -4.59 -17.97
C ALA A 107 24.65 -4.03 -16.73
N GLY A 108 24.84 -2.75 -16.41
CA GLY A 108 24.17 -2.07 -15.31
C GLY A 108 22.66 -1.97 -15.50
N ALA A 109 22.18 -1.73 -16.73
CA ALA A 109 20.75 -1.76 -17.04
C ALA A 109 20.15 -3.16 -16.83
N ILE A 110 20.83 -4.21 -17.31
CA ILE A 110 20.38 -5.61 -17.14
C ILE A 110 20.41 -6.02 -15.65
N PHE A 111 21.48 -5.69 -14.92
CA PHE A 111 21.59 -5.95 -13.49
C PHE A 111 20.53 -5.21 -12.68
N GLY A 112 20.26 -3.95 -13.02
CA GLY A 112 19.21 -3.16 -12.37
C GLY A 112 17.82 -3.77 -12.56
N VAL A 113 17.53 -4.27 -13.77
CA VAL A 113 16.27 -4.97 -14.06
C VAL A 113 16.19 -6.32 -13.33
N LEU A 114 17.27 -7.09 -13.30
CA LEU A 114 17.33 -8.38 -12.59
C LEU A 114 17.16 -8.24 -11.07
N LEU A 115 17.83 -7.26 -10.45
CA LEU A 115 17.68 -6.98 -9.02
C LEU A 115 16.28 -6.45 -8.70
N GLY A 116 15.70 -5.64 -9.59
CA GLY A 116 14.31 -5.20 -9.47
C GLY A 116 13.31 -6.36 -9.52
N MET A 117 13.56 -7.34 -10.40
CA MET A 117 12.73 -8.55 -10.50
C MET A 117 12.92 -9.51 -9.33
N SER A 118 14.06 -9.51 -8.64
CA SER A 118 14.30 -10.41 -7.49
C SER A 118 13.70 -9.92 -6.17
N MET A 119 13.25 -8.66 -6.10
CA MET A 119 12.60 -8.09 -4.91
C MET A 119 11.07 -8.24 -4.92
N TYR A 120 10.52 -8.94 -5.92
CA TYR A 120 9.11 -9.31 -5.99
C TYR A 120 8.87 -10.77 -5.61
#